data_AF-A0A7L4HKI3-F1
#
_entry.id   AF-A0A7L4HKI3-F1
#
_cell.length_a   1.000
_cell.length_b   1.000
_cell.length_c   1.000
_cell.angle_alpha   90.00
_cell.angle_beta   90.00
_cell.angle_gamma   90.00
#
_symmetry.space_group_name_H-M   'P 1'
#
loop_
_entity.id
_entity.type
_entity.pdbx_description
1 polymer ?
#
loop_
_entity_poly.entity_id
_entity_poly.type
_entity_poly.pdbx_seq_one_letter_code
_entity_poly.pdbx_strand_id
1 'polypeptide(L)'
;SVRCSLRLFQKFDTFRILVCGGDGSVGWVLSEIDSLNLHKQCQLGVLPLGTGNDLARVLGWGSACDDDTQLPQILEKLERASTKMLDRWSIMVYETKLPRQASTSTVTEDFSEDSEVQKILFYEDSVAAHLSKILTSDQHSVVISSAK
;
A
#
# COMPACT_ATOMS: atom_id res chain seq x y z
N SER A 1 -4.82 -14.81 22.16
CA SER A 1 -3.98 -14.11 21.15
C SER A 1 -4.03 -14.92 19.86
N VAL A 2 -4.26 -14.28 18.70
CA VAL A 2 -4.39 -14.96 17.39
C VAL A 2 -3.19 -15.87 17.09
N ARG A 3 -1.98 -15.41 17.41
CA ARG A 3 -0.74 -16.20 17.29
C ARG A 3 -0.80 -17.55 18.02
N CYS A 4 -1.31 -17.58 19.25
CA CYS A 4 -1.42 -18.82 20.03
C CYS A 4 -2.41 -19.78 19.39
N SER A 5 -3.56 -19.26 18.93
CA SER A 5 -4.56 -20.06 18.24
C SER A 5 -3.99 -20.65 16.95
N LEU A 6 -3.34 -19.84 16.10
CA LEU A 6 -2.73 -20.30 14.85
C LEU A 6 -1.66 -21.39 15.08
N ARG A 7 -0.84 -21.26 16.13
CA ARG A 7 0.14 -22.29 16.52
C ARG A 7 -0.51 -23.62 16.91
N LEU A 8 -1.68 -23.60 17.53
CA LEU A 8 -2.43 -24.82 17.86
C LEU A 8 -2.86 -25.56 16.59
N PHE A 9 -3.27 -24.81 15.57
CA PHE A 9 -3.76 -25.37 14.31
C PHE A 9 -2.65 -25.74 13.32
N GLN A 10 -1.38 -25.47 13.63
CA GLN A 10 -0.22 -25.82 12.78
C GLN A 10 -0.08 -27.34 12.53
N LYS A 11 -0.68 -28.18 13.36
CA LYS A 11 -0.67 -29.64 13.21
C LYS A 11 -1.71 -30.18 12.23
N PHE A 12 -2.65 -29.35 11.77
CA PHE A 12 -3.69 -29.76 10.82
C PHE A 12 -3.22 -29.51 9.39
N ASP A 13 -3.58 -30.41 8.47
CA ASP A 13 -3.18 -30.32 7.06
C ASP A 13 -3.76 -29.08 6.37
N THR A 14 -5.02 -28.75 6.64
CA THR A 14 -5.70 -27.57 6.10
C THR A 14 -6.80 -27.13 7.05
N PHE A 15 -6.95 -25.82 7.25
CA PHE A 15 -8.01 -25.25 8.08
C PHE A 15 -8.49 -23.90 7.53
N ARG A 16 -9.74 -23.56 7.84
CA ARG A 16 -10.37 -22.30 7.46
C ARG A 16 -10.54 -21.42 8.69
N ILE A 17 -10.24 -20.13 8.56
CA ILE A 17 -10.49 -19.12 9.58
C ILE A 17 -11.41 -18.04 9.03
N LEU A 18 -12.27 -17.49 9.88
CA LEU A 18 -13.08 -16.32 9.60
C LEU A 18 -12.52 -15.14 10.39
N VAL A 19 -12.16 -14.06 9.70
CA VAL A 19 -11.73 -12.81 10.35
C VAL A 19 -12.87 -11.82 10.28
N CYS A 20 -13.36 -11.41 11.44
CA CYS A 20 -14.42 -10.42 11.59
C CYS A 20 -13.83 -9.04 11.81
N GLY A 21 -13.96 -8.16 10.82
CA GLY A 21 -13.37 -6.82 10.86
C GLY A 21 -13.22 -6.20 9.47
N GLY A 22 -12.33 -5.21 9.35
CA GLY A 22 -11.95 -4.60 8.09
C GLY A 22 -10.56 -5.04 7.60
N ASP A 23 -10.07 -4.39 6.55
CA ASP A 23 -8.81 -4.71 5.87
C ASP A 23 -7.59 -4.65 6.79
N GLY A 24 -7.56 -3.71 7.75
CA GLY A 24 -6.48 -3.61 8.73
C GLY A 24 -6.39 -4.82 9.68
N SER A 25 -7.54 -5.30 10.15
CA SER A 25 -7.61 -6.51 11.00
C SER A 25 -7.21 -7.75 10.22
N VAL A 26 -7.70 -7.88 8.98
CA VAL A 26 -7.32 -8.99 8.08
C VAL A 26 -5.82 -8.96 7.78
N GLY A 27 -5.25 -7.79 7.50
CA GLY A 27 -3.83 -7.60 7.25
C GLY A 27 -2.95 -8.00 8.43
N TRP A 28 -3.36 -7.70 9.65
CA TRP A 28 -2.65 -8.14 10.85
C TRP A 28 -2.69 -9.67 11.01
N VAL A 29 -3.84 -10.30 10.81
CA VAL A 29 -3.96 -11.77 10.85
C VAL A 29 -3.11 -12.43 9.76
N LEU A 30 -3.12 -11.90 8.54
CA LEU A 30 -2.28 -12.39 7.44
C LEU A 30 -0.78 -12.29 7.78
N SER A 31 -0.36 -11.19 8.43
CA SER A 31 1.02 -11.01 8.86
C SER A 31 1.45 -12.07 9.89
N GLU A 32 0.54 -12.49 10.77
CA GLU A 32 0.83 -13.57 11.73
C GLU A 32 0.85 -14.95 11.05
N ILE A 33 -0.02 -15.19 10.06
CA ILE A 33 0.00 -16.41 9.23
C ILE A 33 1.33 -16.51 8.47
N ASP A 34 1.80 -15.40 7.90
CA ASP A 34 3.08 -15.32 7.19
C ASP A 34 4.24 -15.59 8.16
N SER A 35 4.25 -14.98 9.35
CA SER A 35 5.27 -15.21 10.38
C SER A 35 5.37 -16.68 10.84
N LEU A 36 4.25 -17.40 10.82
CA LEU A 36 4.17 -18.81 11.20
C LEU A 36 4.31 -19.77 9.99
N ASN A 37 4.51 -19.25 8.77
CA ASN A 37 4.58 -20.01 7.53
C ASN A 37 3.33 -20.90 7.26
N LEU A 38 2.14 -20.44 7.67
CA LEU A 38 0.89 -21.20 7.54
C LEU A 38 0.14 -20.94 6.21
N HIS A 39 0.69 -20.14 5.31
CA HIS A 39 0.04 -19.68 4.07
C HIS A 39 -0.43 -20.81 3.13
N LYS A 40 0.14 -22.03 3.22
CA LYS A 40 -0.30 -23.19 2.43
C LYS A 40 -1.48 -23.95 3.05
N GLN A 41 -1.61 -23.88 4.38
CA GLN A 41 -2.59 -24.67 5.15
C GLN A 41 -3.80 -23.82 5.56
N CYS A 42 -3.58 -22.52 5.78
CA CYS A 42 -4.59 -21.60 6.29
C CYS A 42 -5.35 -20.94 5.14
N GLN A 43 -6.67 -21.13 5.14
CA GLN A 43 -7.59 -20.47 4.22
C GLN A 43 -8.37 -19.41 4.99
N LEU A 44 -8.42 -18.18 4.48
CA LEU A 44 -9.00 -17.04 5.20
C LEU A 44 -10.29 -16.56 4.51
N GLY A 45 -11.36 -16.45 5.29
CA GLY A 45 -12.57 -15.71 4.95
C GLY A 45 -12.65 -14.39 5.68
N VAL A 46 -13.35 -13.42 5.10
CA VAL A 46 -13.54 -12.09 5.69
C VAL A 46 -15.02 -11.88 5.98
N LEU A 47 -15.35 -11.53 7.22
CA LEU A 47 -16.66 -11.01 7.61
C LEU A 47 -16.56 -9.48 7.68
N PRO A 48 -17.18 -8.75 6.73
CA PRO A 48 -17.02 -7.31 6.57
C PRO A 48 -17.78 -6.54 7.67
N LEU A 49 -17.12 -6.29 8.80
CA LEU A 49 -17.65 -5.51 9.93
C LEU A 49 -16.96 -4.14 10.09
N GLY A 50 -15.99 -3.83 9.23
CA GLY A 50 -15.22 -2.58 9.27
C GLY A 50 -15.73 -1.52 8.30
N THR A 51 -15.09 -0.35 8.31
CA THR A 51 -15.33 0.72 7.32
C THR A 51 -14.57 0.46 6.00
N GLY A 52 -13.36 -0.11 6.07
CA GLY A 52 -12.60 -0.59 4.93
C GLY A 52 -12.75 -2.10 4.79
N ASN A 53 -13.57 -2.54 3.83
CA ASN A 53 -13.86 -3.95 3.54
C ASN A 53 -13.50 -4.29 2.08
N ASP A 54 -12.46 -3.68 1.55
CA ASP A 54 -12.11 -3.81 0.14
C ASP A 54 -11.67 -5.24 -0.20
N LEU A 55 -10.94 -5.91 0.71
CA LEU A 55 -10.64 -7.33 0.57
C LEU A 55 -11.90 -8.19 0.57
N ALA A 56 -12.90 -7.87 1.39
CA ALA A 56 -14.16 -8.61 1.41
C ALA A 56 -14.92 -8.46 0.07
N ARG A 57 -14.93 -7.25 -0.50
CA ARG A 57 -15.53 -6.99 -1.82
C ARG A 57 -14.80 -7.72 -2.94
N VAL A 58 -13.47 -7.61 -2.97
CA VAL A 58 -12.62 -8.24 -4.01
C VAL A 58 -12.70 -9.76 -3.96
N LEU A 59 -12.67 -10.35 -2.76
CA LEU A 59 -12.78 -11.80 -2.60
C LEU A 59 -14.20 -12.32 -2.86
N GLY A 60 -15.20 -11.44 -2.82
CA GLY A 60 -16.61 -11.75 -3.08
C GLY A 60 -17.40 -12.13 -1.83
N TRP A 61 -16.93 -11.75 -0.64
CA TRP A 61 -17.63 -11.92 0.63
C TRP A 61 -18.77 -10.91 0.81
N GLY A 62 -18.63 -9.70 0.27
CA GLY A 62 -19.64 -8.64 0.33
C GLY A 62 -19.06 -7.32 0.82
N SER A 63 -19.91 -6.29 0.91
CA SER A 63 -19.50 -4.93 1.31
C SER A 63 -19.64 -4.65 2.80
N ALA A 64 -20.63 -5.25 3.45
CA ALA A 64 -20.94 -5.10 4.87
C ALA A 64 -21.78 -6.30 5.34
N CYS A 65 -21.72 -6.58 6.63
CA CYS A 65 -22.58 -7.53 7.32
C CYS A 65 -23.25 -6.78 8.47
N ASP A 66 -24.48 -6.34 8.24
CA ASP A 66 -25.19 -5.45 9.16
C ASP A 66 -26.22 -6.19 10.04
N ASP A 67 -26.47 -7.47 9.76
CA ASP A 67 -27.45 -8.29 10.48
C ASP A 67 -26.89 -9.68 10.83
N ASP A 68 -27.10 -10.09 12.08
CA ASP A 68 -26.67 -11.38 12.63
C ASP A 68 -27.36 -12.56 11.92
N THR A 69 -28.52 -12.33 11.28
CA THR A 69 -29.19 -13.37 10.49
C THR A 69 -28.37 -13.82 9.27
N GLN A 70 -27.38 -13.04 8.83
CA GLN A 70 -26.49 -13.38 7.73
C GLN A 70 -25.32 -14.26 8.17
N LEU A 71 -25.01 -14.31 9.48
CA LEU A 71 -23.87 -15.06 10.00
C LEU A 71 -23.92 -16.56 9.64
N PRO A 72 -25.06 -17.28 9.80
CA PRO A 72 -25.15 -18.68 9.39
C PRO A 72 -24.89 -18.88 7.89
N GLN A 73 -25.38 -17.98 7.04
CA GLN A 73 -25.19 -18.03 5.59
C GLN A 73 -23.72 -17.80 5.22
N ILE A 74 -23.03 -16.90 5.92
CA ILE A 74 -21.61 -16.63 5.70
C ILE A 74 -20.74 -17.79 6.16
N LEU A 75 -21.09 -18.45 7.28
CA LEU A 75 -20.40 -19.65 7.73
C LEU A 75 -20.58 -20.81 6.73
N GLU A 76 -21.79 -21.00 6.22
CA GLU A 76 -22.06 -22.00 5.17
C GLU A 76 -21.30 -21.69 3.88
N LYS A 77 -21.25 -20.40 3.49
CA LYS A 77 -20.44 -19.92 2.38
C LYS A 77 -18.95 -20.14 2.63
N LEU A 78 -18.47 -19.94 3.86
CA LEU A 78 -17.07 -20.18 4.23
C LEU A 78 -16.69 -21.65 4.10
N GLU A 79 -17.56 -22.55 4.51
CA GLU A 79 -17.35 -23.99 4.39
C GLU A 79 -17.22 -24.42 2.92
N ARG A 80 -18.09 -23.89 2.04
CA ARG A 80 -18.13 -24.28 0.62
C ARG A 80 -17.30 -23.40 -0.32
N ALA A 81 -16.74 -22.28 0.16
CA ALA A 81 -16.03 -21.34 -0.70
C ALA A 81 -14.81 -21.97 -1.38
N SER A 82 -14.55 -21.54 -2.61
CA SER A 82 -13.27 -21.83 -3.27
C SER A 82 -12.18 -20.89 -2.77
N THR A 83 -10.95 -21.42 -2.71
CA THR A 83 -9.78 -20.64 -2.34
C THR A 83 -9.28 -19.81 -3.53
N LYS A 84 -9.00 -18.53 -3.28
CA LYS A 84 -8.29 -17.66 -4.22
C LYS A 84 -6.93 -17.32 -3.65
N MET A 85 -5.90 -17.32 -4.49
CA MET A 85 -4.58 -16.84 -4.10
C MET A 85 -4.60 -15.31 -4.01
N LEU A 86 -3.90 -14.77 -3.01
CA LEU A 86 -3.73 -13.34 -2.81
C LEU A 86 -2.24 -13.02 -2.87
N ASP A 87 -1.87 -12.04 -3.69
CA ASP A 87 -0.50 -11.55 -3.73
C ASP A 87 -0.21 -10.64 -2.53
N ARG A 88 0.94 -10.87 -1.89
CA ARG A 88 1.40 -10.11 -0.73
C ARG A 88 2.69 -9.38 -1.09
N TRP A 89 2.64 -8.06 -1.13
CA TRP A 89 3.79 -7.22 -1.47
C TRP A 89 4.40 -6.62 -0.21
N SER A 90 5.73 -6.63 -0.13
CA SER A 90 6.50 -5.95 0.89
C SER A 90 7.29 -4.83 0.22
N ILE A 91 6.93 -3.59 0.53
CA ILE A 91 7.54 -2.39 -0.06
C ILE A 91 8.53 -1.81 0.96
N MET A 92 9.79 -1.66 0.56
CA MET A 92 10.82 -0.96 1.34
C MET A 92 11.08 0.39 0.68
N VAL A 93 10.98 1.47 1.45
CA VAL A 93 11.20 2.85 0.98
C VAL A 93 12.46 3.39 1.64
N TYR A 94 13.37 3.92 0.83
CA TYR A 94 14.60 4.57 1.31
C TYR A 94 14.60 6.03 0.88
N GLU A 95 14.84 6.92 1.84
CA GLU A 95 15.03 8.33 1.56
C GLU A 95 16.46 8.56 1.08
N THR A 96 16.62 8.87 -0.20
CA THR A 96 17.94 9.18 -0.75
C THR A 96 18.18 10.68 -0.62
N LYS A 97 19.06 11.08 0.31
CA LYS A 97 19.57 12.45 0.32
C LYS A 97 20.37 12.65 -0.97
N LEU A 98 19.81 13.38 -1.93
CA LEU A 98 20.53 13.80 -3.13
C LEU A 98 21.84 14.47 -2.70
N PRO A 99 23.00 14.06 -3.26
CA PRO A 99 24.25 14.73 -2.94
C PRO A 99 24.11 16.22 -3.28
N ARG A 100 24.23 17.08 -2.26
CA ARG A 100 24.43 18.52 -2.44
C ARG A 100 25.65 18.64 -3.36
N GLN A 101 25.48 19.19 -4.56
CA GLN A 101 26.63 19.61 -5.34
C GLN A 101 27.41 20.60 -4.47
N ALA A 102 28.64 20.23 -4.13
CA ALA A 102 29.56 21.13 -3.45
C ALA A 102 29.96 22.21 -4.46
N SER A 103 29.17 23.28 -4.57
CA SER A 103 29.68 24.54 -5.06
C SER A 103 30.61 25.08 -3.98
N THR A 104 31.91 24.97 -4.24
CA THR A 104 32.97 25.70 -3.53
C THR A 104 32.60 27.18 -3.51
N SER A 105 32.09 27.65 -2.38
CA SER A 105 32.13 29.05 -1.97
C SER A 105 32.01 29.13 -0.46
N THR A 106 33.03 29.77 0.08
CA THR A 106 33.36 30.05 1.47
C THR A 106 32.22 30.76 2.23
N VAL A 107 32.14 30.48 3.55
CA VAL A 107 31.61 31.32 4.66
C VAL A 107 30.17 31.05 5.18
N THR A 108 30.17 30.56 6.43
CA THR A 108 29.25 30.66 7.60
C THR A 108 27.87 30.00 7.63
N GLU A 109 27.66 29.34 8.78
CA GLU A 109 26.46 28.76 9.36
C GLU A 109 25.30 29.76 9.44
N ASP A 110 24.10 29.38 8.98
CA ASP A 110 22.90 29.43 9.82
C ASP A 110 21.77 28.53 9.27
N PHE A 111 20.97 27.97 10.18
CA PHE A 111 19.81 27.13 9.88
C PHE A 111 18.67 27.96 9.27
N SER A 112 18.08 27.55 8.14
CA SER A 112 16.72 28.00 7.78
C SER A 112 16.08 27.17 6.67
N GLU A 113 14.81 26.82 6.88
CA GLU A 113 13.86 26.21 5.93
C GLU A 113 13.77 26.99 4.60
N ASP A 114 14.22 28.24 4.59
CA ASP A 114 14.32 29.14 3.44
C ASP A 114 15.14 28.55 2.28
N SER A 115 16.15 27.71 2.58
CA SER A 115 16.95 27.05 1.54
C SER A 115 16.19 25.99 0.74
N GLU A 116 15.16 25.35 1.31
CA GLU A 116 14.34 24.36 0.59
C GLU A 116 13.25 25.06 -0.23
N VAL A 117 12.65 26.11 0.33
CA VAL A 117 11.65 26.93 -0.37
C VAL A 117 12.27 27.61 -1.60
N GLN A 118 13.48 28.17 -1.49
CA GLN A 118 14.21 28.74 -2.62
C GLN A 118 14.52 27.69 -3.71
N LYS A 119 14.73 26.43 -3.32
CA LYS A 119 15.03 25.33 -4.25
C LYS A 119 13.79 24.88 -5.02
N ILE A 120 12.64 24.87 -4.35
CA ILE A 120 11.33 24.60 -4.97
C ILE A 120 10.98 25.72 -5.95
N LEU A 121 11.11 26.98 -5.53
CA LEU A 121 10.83 28.15 -6.38
C LEU A 121 11.71 28.18 -7.62
N PHE A 122 13.01 27.86 -7.50
CA PHE A 122 13.90 27.78 -8.66
C PHE A 122 13.49 26.66 -9.63
N TYR A 123 12.99 25.54 -9.11
CA TYR A 123 12.49 24.44 -9.93
C TYR A 123 11.20 24.84 -10.66
N GLU A 124 10.28 25.52 -9.98
CA GLU A 124 9.07 26.06 -10.58
C GLU A 124 9.36 27.05 -11.71
N ASP A 125 10.27 28.00 -11.48
CA ASP A 125 10.70 28.97 -12.51
C ASP A 125 11.33 28.27 -13.72
N SER A 126 12.14 27.24 -13.47
CA SER A 126 12.76 26.43 -14.54
C SER A 126 11.71 25.67 -15.36
N VAL A 127 10.71 25.07 -14.70
CA VAL A 127 9.62 24.35 -15.39
C VAL A 127 8.76 25.32 -16.19
N ALA A 128 8.40 26.47 -15.62
CA ALA A 128 7.63 27.49 -16.29
C ALA A 128 8.35 28.04 -17.54
N ALA A 129 9.66 28.29 -17.45
CA ALA A 129 10.47 28.71 -18.58
C ALA A 129 10.49 27.65 -19.70
N HIS A 130 10.62 26.38 -19.34
CA HIS A 130 10.62 25.26 -20.29
C HIS A 130 9.26 25.11 -21.00
N LEU A 131 8.16 25.17 -20.24
CA LEU A 131 6.80 25.13 -20.78
C LEU A 131 6.50 26.32 -21.68
N SER A 132 6.91 27.53 -21.28
CA SER A 132 6.75 28.72 -22.12
C SER A 132 7.53 28.58 -23.42
N LYS A 133 8.73 27.99 -23.39
CA LYS A 133 9.56 27.76 -24.58
C LYS A 133 8.96 26.71 -25.51
N ILE A 134 8.25 25.71 -24.98
CA ILE A 134 7.48 24.76 -25.80
C ILE A 134 6.30 25.45 -26.47
N LEU A 135 5.58 26.30 -25.74
CA LEU A 135 4.35 26.94 -26.21
C LEU A 135 4.57 28.08 -27.22
N THR A 136 5.71 28.77 -27.16
CA THR A 136 6.00 29.93 -28.02
C THR A 136 7.01 29.63 -29.13
N SER A 137 7.57 28.42 -29.18
CA SER A 137 8.57 28.06 -30.19
C SER A 137 7.94 27.39 -31.41
N ASP A 138 8.04 28.06 -32.56
CA ASP A 138 7.63 27.53 -33.86
C ASP A 138 8.66 26.56 -34.48
N GLN A 139 9.76 26.27 -33.77
CA GLN A 139 10.85 25.41 -34.23
C GLN A 139 10.77 24.03 -33.55
N HIS A 140 10.39 23.01 -34.32
CA HIS A 140 10.15 21.66 -33.82
C HIS A 140 11.36 21.01 -33.10
N SER A 141 12.59 21.40 -33.45
CA SER A 141 13.82 20.93 -32.79
C SER A 141 13.99 21.47 -31.37
N VAL A 142 13.57 22.71 -31.12
CA VAL A 142 13.69 23.37 -29.82
C VAL A 142 12.69 22.79 -28.83
N VAL A 143 11.47 22.49 -29.29
CA VAL A 143 10.43 21.79 -28.52
C VAL A 143 10.92 20.42 -28.05
N ILE A 144 11.52 19.62 -28.95
CA ILE A 144 12.01 18.27 -28.59
C ILE A 144 13.16 18.34 -27.58
N SER A 145 14.08 19.30 -27.72
CA SER A 145 15.17 19.48 -26.74
C SER A 145 14.68 19.98 -25.38
N SER A 146 13.53 20.64 -25.35
CA SER A 146 12.91 21.16 -24.12
C SER A 146 11.89 20.17 -23.52
N ALA A 147 11.82 18.92 -23.98
CA ALA A 147 10.94 17.90 -23.39
C ALA A 147 11.71 16.70 -22.82
N LYS A 148 13.05 16.70 -22.93
CA LYS A 148 13.96 15.75 -22.28
C LYS A 148 14.47 16.30 -20.97
#